data_AF-A0A841PN30-F1
#
_entry.id   AF-A0A841PN30-F1
#
_cell.length_a   1.000
_cell.length_b   1.000
_cell.length_c   1.000
_cell.angle_alpha   90.00
_cell.angle_beta   90.00
_cell.angle_gamma   90.00
#
_symmetry.space_group_name_H-M   'P 1'
#
loop_
_entity.id
_entity.type
_entity.pdbx_description
1 polymer ?
#
loop_
_entity_poly.entity_id
_entity_poly.type
_entity_poly.pdbx_seq_one_letter_code
_entity_poly.pdbx_strand_id
1 'polypeptide(L)' 'MESDWVAKPGTFVYEPPGDIHTLTVDGDEPKITLFMLEGSVQYIDDKDELTYQDDVFSKYQLYLNYCQEHGVKEQNLVY' A
#
# COMPACT_ATOMS: atom_id res chain seq x y z
N MET A 1 13.24 -4.13 -14.10
CA MET A 1 13.17 -3.54 -12.75
C MET A 1 13.22 -2.05 -12.95
N GLU A 2 12.29 -1.31 -12.36
CA GLU A 2 12.19 0.15 -12.55
C GLU A 2 13.26 0.92 -11.75
N SER A 3 13.86 0.25 -10.76
CA SER A 3 14.99 0.73 -9.97
C SER A 3 16.12 -0.33 -9.92
N ASP A 4 17.37 0.13 -9.85
CA ASP A 4 18.57 -0.72 -9.77
C ASP A 4 18.92 -1.14 -8.32
N TRP A 5 18.05 -0.82 -7.34
CA TRP A 5 18.29 -1.06 -5.93
C TRP A 5 17.20 -1.95 -5.30
N VAL A 6 17.54 -2.59 -4.18
CA VAL A 6 16.63 -3.43 -3.39
C VAL A 6 16.69 -3.00 -1.93
N ALA A 7 15.53 -2.64 -1.35
CA ALA A 7 15.45 -2.31 0.06
C ALA A 7 15.78 -3.51 0.95
N LYS A 8 16.50 -3.25 2.05
CA LYS A 8 16.88 -4.22 3.08
C LYS A 8 16.43 -3.71 4.45
N PRO A 9 16.48 -4.53 5.51
CA PRO A 9 16.17 -4.06 6.86
C PRO A 9 16.96 -2.78 7.20
N GLY A 10 16.24 -1.72 7.59
CA GLY A 10 16.81 -0.41 7.90
C GLY A 10 16.92 0.56 6.71
N THR A 11 16.58 0.14 5.49
CA THR A 11 16.49 1.06 4.34
C THR A 11 15.31 2.02 4.51
N PHE A 12 15.55 3.30 4.25
CA PHE A 12 14.51 4.31 4.09
C PHE A 12 14.34 4.61 2.60
N VAL A 13 13.09 4.62 2.13
CA VAL A 13 12.72 4.93 0.74
C VAL A 13 11.75 6.11 0.78
N TYR A 14 11.93 7.05 -0.16
CA TYR A 14 11.02 8.16 -0.36
C TYR A 14 10.62 8.20 -1.84
N GLU A 15 9.32 8.10 -2.08
CA GLU A 15 8.71 8.14 -3.41
C GLU A 15 7.99 9.49 -3.55
N PRO A 16 8.42 10.38 -4.47
CA PRO A 16 7.80 11.69 -4.62
C PRO A 16 6.41 11.58 -5.27
N PRO A 17 5.55 12.61 -5.14
CA PRO A 17 4.25 12.63 -5.79
C PRO A 17 4.35 12.41 -7.30
N GLY A 18 3.52 11.51 -7.84
CA GLY A 18 3.50 11.16 -9.26
C GLY A 18 4.54 10.12 -9.68
N ASP A 19 5.33 9.58 -8.74
CA ASP A 19 6.14 8.41 -9.00
C ASP A 19 5.26 7.20 -9.31
N ILE A 20 5.58 6.50 -10.41
CA ILE A 20 4.88 5.29 -10.85
C ILE A 20 5.86 4.14 -10.66
N HIS A 21 5.48 3.17 -9.83
CA HIS A 21 6.33 2.03 -9.54
C HIS A 21 5.53 0.76 -9.31
N THR A 22 6.22 -0.38 -9.45
CA THR A 22 5.72 -1.71 -9.13
C THR A 22 6.47 -2.26 -7.91
N LEU A 23 5.78 -2.40 -6.79
CA LEU A 23 6.34 -3.05 -5.60
C LEU A 23 6.46 -4.57 -5.85
N THR A 24 7.69 -5.07 -5.77
CA THR A 24 8.00 -6.50 -5.90
C THR A 24 8.71 -7.00 -4.65
N VAL A 25 8.50 -8.28 -4.31
CA VAL A 25 9.10 -8.92 -3.15
C VAL A 25 9.82 -10.19 -3.61
N ASP A 26 11.13 -10.24 -3.36
CA ASP A 26 11.96 -11.39 -3.69
C ASP A 26 12.06 -12.39 -2.52
N GLY A 27 11.96 -13.68 -2.89
CA GLY A 27 12.09 -14.83 -1.99
C GLY A 27 10.82 -15.15 -1.19
N ASP A 28 10.87 -16.26 -0.44
CA ASP A 28 9.70 -16.82 0.24
C ASP A 28 9.53 -16.30 1.69
N GLU A 29 10.49 -15.51 2.18
CA GLU A 29 10.48 -14.99 3.55
C GLU A 29 9.61 -13.72 3.65
N PRO A 30 8.78 -13.61 4.72
CA PRO A 30 7.97 -12.42 4.94
C PRO A 30 8.81 -11.14 5.00
N LYS A 31 8.35 -10.11 4.29
CA LYS A 31 8.91 -8.75 4.40
C LYS A 31 7.95 -7.89 5.21
N ILE A 32 8.51 -7.13 6.15
CA ILE A 32 7.76 -6.18 6.96
C ILE A 32 8.31 -4.79 6.65
N THR A 33 7.42 -3.93 6.16
CA THR A 33 7.73 -2.54 5.80
C THR A 33 6.69 -1.63 6.43
N LEU A 34 7.14 -0.52 7.01
CA LEU A 34 6.26 0.54 7.48
C LEU A 34 6.05 1.53 6.32
N PHE A 35 4.80 1.68 5.88
CA PHE A 35 4.41 2.67 4.89
C PHE A 35 3.72 3.87 5.55
N MET A 36 4.09 5.07 5.12
CA MET A 36 3.33 6.29 5.37
C MET A 36 2.88 6.81 4.00
N LEU A 37 1.61 6.61 3.68
CA LEU A 37 1.03 6.99 2.40
C LEU A 37 0.23 8.29 2.57
N GLU A 38 0.36 9.18 1.59
CA GLU A 38 -0.42 10.41 1.50
C GLU A 38 -1.17 10.44 0.17
N GLY A 39 -2.44 10.88 0.19
CA GLY A 39 -3.28 10.93 -1.00
C GLY A 39 -3.95 9.59 -1.32
N SER A 40 -3.99 9.25 -2.62
CA SER A 40 -4.59 8.02 -3.12
C SER A 40 -3.56 7.16 -3.83
N VAL A 41 -3.70 5.83 -3.73
CA VAL A 41 -2.94 4.87 -4.51
C VAL A 41 -3.74 4.52 -5.76
N GLN A 42 -3.16 4.75 -6.94
CA GLN A 42 -3.76 4.45 -8.24
C GLN A 42 -3.06 3.26 -8.87
N TYR A 43 -3.83 2.29 -9.33
CA TYR A 43 -3.34 1.11 -10.03
C TYR A 43 -3.65 1.28 -11.51
N ILE A 44 -2.62 1.17 -12.33
CA ILE A 44 -2.70 1.29 -13.78
C ILE A 44 -2.35 -0.04 -14.45
N ASP A 45 -2.84 -0.27 -15.65
CA ASP A 45 -2.45 -1.42 -16.47
C ASP A 45 -1.28 -1.09 -17.42
N ASP A 46 -0.87 -2.07 -18.23
CA ASP A 46 0.20 -1.95 -19.22
C ASP A 46 -0.09 -0.92 -20.34
N LYS A 47 -1.27 -0.30 -20.37
CA LYS A 47 -1.68 0.75 -21.32
C LYS A 47 -1.82 2.12 -20.65
N ASP A 48 -1.32 2.26 -19.42
CA ASP A 48 -1.45 3.46 -18.59
C ASP A 48 -2.92 3.82 -18.25
N GLU A 49 -3.84 2.84 -18.32
CA GLU A 49 -5.25 3.07 -17.97
C GLU A 49 -5.47 2.80 -16.48
N LEU A 50 -6.18 3.73 -15.80
CA LEU A 50 -6.55 3.55 -14.39
C LEU A 50 -7.54 2.39 -14.24
N THR A 51 -7.13 1.36 -13.51
CA THR A 51 -7.95 0.16 -13.25
C THR A 51 -8.58 0.17 -11.87
N TYR A 52 -7.92 0.75 -10.88
CA TYR A 52 -8.39 0.82 -9.50
C TYR A 52 -7.75 1.99 -8.74
N GLN A 53 -8.44 2.48 -7.71
CA GLN A 53 -7.91 3.50 -6.81
C GLN A 53 -8.39 3.22 -5.38
N ASP A 54 -7.49 3.39 -4.42
CA ASP A 54 -7.84 3.48 -3.00
C ASP A 54 -7.27 4.73 -2.33
N ASP A 55 -7.84 5.07 -1.19
CA ASP A 55 -7.60 6.26 -0.37
C ASP A 55 -7.91 5.95 1.10
N VAL A 56 -7.78 6.95 1.97
CA VAL A 56 -8.02 6.77 3.41
C VAL A 56 -9.44 6.26 3.72
N PHE A 57 -10.45 6.66 2.95
CA PHE A 57 -11.85 6.28 3.20
C PHE A 57 -12.11 4.83 2.82
N SER A 58 -11.66 4.42 1.64
CA SER A 58 -11.78 3.05 1.15
C SER A 58 -10.93 2.08 1.99
N LYS A 59 -9.73 2.46 2.43
CA LYS A 59 -8.93 1.67 3.37
C LYS A 59 -9.60 1.55 4.74
N TYR A 60 -10.21 2.62 5.25
CA TYR A 60 -10.96 2.55 6.50
C TYR A 60 -12.18 1.64 6.39
N GLN A 61 -12.92 1.71 5.28
CA GLN A 61 -14.04 0.81 5.02
C GLN A 61 -13.58 -0.65 4.93
N LEU A 62 -12.43 -0.93 4.30
CA LEU A 62 -11.84 -2.27 4.26
C LEU A 62 -11.55 -2.80 5.68
N TYR A 63 -10.98 -1.95 6.54
CA TYR A 63 -10.74 -2.30 7.95
C TYR A 63 -12.03 -2.66 8.68
N LEU A 64 -13.07 -1.83 8.58
CA LEU A 64 -14.36 -2.07 9.24
C LEU A 64 -15.00 -3.37 8.73
N ASN A 65 -15.02 -3.58 7.42
CA ASN A 65 -15.58 -4.79 6.81
C ASN A 65 -14.88 -6.05 7.33
N TYR A 66 -13.54 -6.03 7.37
CA TYR A 66 -12.75 -7.15 7.87
C TYR A 66 -13.05 -7.42 9.35
N CYS A 67 -13.13 -6.37 10.17
CA CYS A 67 -13.47 -6.48 11.58
C CYS A 67 -14.85 -7.10 11.79
N GLN A 68 -15.86 -6.64 11.06
CA GLN A 68 -17.21 -7.18 11.13
C GLN A 68 -17.27 -8.64 10.71
N GLU A 69 -16.64 -9.00 9.59
CA GLU A 69 -16.67 -10.37 9.03
C GLU A 69 -16.02 -11.39 9.98
N HIS A 70 -14.95 -10.99 10.68
CA HIS A 70 -14.16 -11.87 11.52
C HIS A 70 -14.44 -11.73 13.02
N GLY A 71 -15.40 -10.88 13.40
CA GLY A 71 -15.74 -10.61 14.81
C GLY A 71 -14.61 -9.94 15.60
N VAL A 72 -13.73 -9.19 14.93
CA VAL A 72 -12.65 -8.41 15.57
C VAL A 72 -13.23 -7.09 16.06
N LYS A 73 -12.94 -6.73 17.33
CA LYS A 73 -13.39 -5.46 17.90
C LYS A 73 -12.67 -4.28 17.23
N GLU A 74 -13.44 -3.46 16.53
CA GLU A 74 -12.99 -2.22 15.93
C GLU A 74 -12.38 -1.26 16.97
N GLN A 75 -11.34 -0.56 16.55
CA GLN A 75 -10.75 0.57 17.27
C GLN A 75 -11.16 1.87 16.57
N ASN A 76 -11.27 2.95 17.33
CA ASN A 76 -11.47 4.26 16.70
C ASN A 76 -10.15 4.73 16.09
N LEU A 77 -10.07 4.69 14.76
CA LEU A 77 -8.93 5.17 13.98
C LEU A 77 -9.14 6.61 13.48
N VAL A 78 -10.30 7.20 13.77
CA VAL A 78 -10.63 8.60 13.51
C VAL A 78 -10.45 9.36 14.82
N TYR A 79 -9.78 10.51 14.77
CA TYR A 79 -9.49 11.34 15.94
C TYR A 79 -10.72 11.65 16.82
#